data_AF-A0A5K0XSW6-F1
#
_entry.id   AF-A0A5K0XSW6-F1
#
_cell.length_a   1.000
_cell.length_b   1.000
_cell.length_c   1.000
_cell.angle_alpha   90.00
_cell.angle_beta   90.00
_cell.angle_gamma   90.00
#
_symmetry.space_group_name_H-M   'P 1'
#
loop_
_entity.id
_entity.type
_entity.pdbx_description
1 polymer ?
#
loop_
_entity_poly.entity_id
_entity_poly.type
_entity_poly.pdbx_seq_one_letter_code
_entity_poly.pdbx_strand_id
1 'polypeptide(L)' 'VRMDTSPEDVGGMHAAQGILTARGGMTSHAAVVARGWGKCCVSGCSDVRVNDVDK' A
#
# COMPACT_ATOMS: atom_id res chain seq x y z
N VAL A 1 3.13 -5.31 3.10
CA VAL A 1 2.19 -4.61 4.00
C VAL A 1 2.93 -3.41 4.57
N ARG A 2 2.35 -2.20 4.54
CA ARG A 2 3.01 -0.95 4.98
C ARG A 2 2.03 -0.06 5.77
N MET A 3 2.52 0.91 6.53
CA MET A 3 1.66 1.94 7.13
C MET A 3 1.04 2.81 6.04
N ASP A 4 1.88 3.36 5.18
CA ASP A 4 1.58 4.15 3.99
C ASP A 4 2.62 3.81 2.90
N THR A 5 2.33 4.19 1.66
CA THR A 5 3.23 3.96 0.52
C THR A 5 3.61 5.29 -0.11
N SER A 6 4.82 5.34 -0.63
CA SER A 6 5.37 6.49 -1.34
C SER A 6 5.97 6.06 -2.69
N PRO A 7 6.38 6.99 -3.57
CA PRO A 7 6.97 6.65 -4.87
C PRO A 7 8.18 5.73 -4.79
N GLU A 8 8.98 5.80 -3.72
CA GLU A 8 10.11 4.88 -3.48
C GLU A 8 9.67 3.41 -3.33
N ASP A 9 8.44 3.15 -2.93
CA ASP A 9 7.91 1.78 -2.75
C ASP A 9 7.42 1.15 -4.08
N VAL A 10 7.39 1.89 -5.20
CA VAL A 10 6.80 1.47 -6.49
C VAL A 10 7.34 0.14 -7.00
N GLY A 11 8.65 -0.10 -6.90
CA GLY A 11 9.26 -1.36 -7.32
C GLY A 11 8.72 -2.55 -6.52
N GLY A 12 8.62 -2.41 -5.20
CA GLY A 12 8.06 -3.42 -4.31
C GLY A 12 6.55 -3.61 -4.52
N MET A 13 5.82 -2.52 -4.73
CA MET A 13 4.38 -2.56 -5.02
C MET A 13 4.09 -3.30 -6.33
N HIS A 14 4.91 -3.13 -7.36
CA HIS A 14 4.74 -3.83 -8.64
C HIS A 14 5.09 -5.32 -8.55
N ALA A 15 6.12 -5.67 -7.78
CA ALA A 15 6.51 -7.06 -7.56
C ALA A 15 5.49 -7.86 -6.71
N ALA A 16 4.76 -7.19 -5.81
CA ALA A 16 3.79 -7.83 -4.92
C ALA A 16 2.52 -8.32 -5.65
N GLN A 17 1.89 -9.37 -5.11
CA GLN A 17 0.58 -9.85 -5.60
C GLN A 17 -0.58 -8.94 -5.16
N GLY A 18 -0.42 -8.25 -4.04
CA GLY A 18 -1.40 -7.31 -3.52
C GLY A 18 -0.80 -6.37 -2.49
N ILE A 19 -1.52 -5.28 -2.22
CA ILE A 19 -1.05 -4.18 -1.38
C ILE A 19 -2.02 -4.02 -0.22
N LEU A 20 -1.48 -3.96 1.01
CA LEU A 20 -2.24 -3.69 2.22
C LEU A 20 -1.59 -2.51 2.93
N THR A 21 -2.36 -1.44 3.16
CA THR A 21 -1.93 -0.28 3.95
C THR A 21 -2.79 -0.05 5.19
N ALA A 22 -2.14 0.28 6.31
CA ALA A 22 -2.85 0.60 7.55
C ALA A 22 -3.53 1.99 7.47
N ARG A 23 -2.90 2.94 6.79
CA ARG A 23 -3.41 4.29 6.53
C ARG A 23 -3.68 4.49 5.04
N GLY A 24 -4.59 5.40 4.73
CA GLY A 24 -4.95 5.78 3.37
C GLY A 24 -6.44 5.58 3.12
N GLY A 25 -6.94 6.24 2.09
CA GLY A 25 -8.31 6.07 1.61
C GLY A 25 -8.32 5.66 0.14
N MET A 26 -9.49 5.77 -0.47
CA MET A 26 -9.71 5.41 -1.88
C MET A 26 -8.85 6.22 -2.86
N THR A 27 -8.39 7.41 -2.47
CA THR A 27 -7.54 8.31 -3.26
C THR A 27 -6.08 8.31 -2.82
N SER A 28 -5.68 7.42 -1.91
CA SER A 28 -4.29 7.31 -1.45
C SER A 28 -3.36 6.75 -2.52
N HIS A 29 -2.06 7.04 -2.39
CA HIS A 29 -1.02 6.57 -3.32
C HIS A 29 -1.15 5.08 -3.64
N ALA A 30 -1.23 4.22 -2.61
CA ALA A 30 -1.42 2.79 -2.76
C ALA A 30 -2.64 2.44 -3.61
N ALA A 31 -3.79 3.07 -3.33
CA ALA A 31 -5.05 2.78 -4.02
C ALA A 31 -5.02 3.25 -5.48
N VAL A 32 -4.46 4.43 -5.78
CA VAL A 32 -4.42 4.94 -7.16
C VAL A 32 -3.47 4.10 -8.02
N VAL A 33 -2.28 3.80 -7.49
CA VAL A 33 -1.26 3.03 -8.18
C VAL A 33 -1.71 1.58 -8.41
N ALA A 34 -2.28 0.93 -7.39
CA ALA A 34 -2.79 -0.43 -7.53
C ALA A 34 -3.89 -0.56 -8.59
N ARG A 35 -4.80 0.42 -8.67
CA ARG A 35 -5.83 0.48 -9.72
C ARG A 35 -5.21 0.61 -11.10
N GLY A 36 -4.19 1.45 -11.27
CA GLY A 36 -3.49 1.60 -12.54
C GLY A 36 -2.85 0.30 -13.04
N TRP A 37 -2.45 -0.59 -12.13
CA TRP A 37 -1.84 -1.88 -12.46
C TRP A 37 -2.78 -3.08 -12.36
N GLY A 38 -4.06 -2.88 -12.02
CA GLY A 38 -5.01 -3.98 -11.83
C GLY A 38 -4.66 -4.93 -10.68
N LYS A 39 -3.91 -4.45 -9.67
CA LYS A 39 -3.52 -5.25 -8.50
C LYS A 39 -4.54 -5.10 -7.37
N CYS A 40 -4.73 -6.17 -6.62
CA CYS A 40 -5.57 -6.14 -5.42
C CYS A 40 -4.95 -5.17 -4.39
N CYS A 41 -5.77 -4.27 -3.86
CA CYS A 41 -5.34 -3.31 -2.84
C CYS A 41 -6.41 -3.12 -1.78
N VAL A 42 -6.03 -3.31 -0.52
CA VAL A 42 -6.82 -2.95 0.65
C VAL A 42 -6.11 -1.79 1.33
N SER A 43 -6.77 -0.63 1.38
CA SER A 43 -6.19 0.58 1.95
C SER A 43 -7.00 1.06 3.16
N GLY A 44 -6.32 1.60 4.16
CA GLY A 44 -6.94 2.17 5.35
C GLY A 44 -7.35 1.13 6.38
N CYS A 45 -6.61 0.03 6.50
CA CYS A 45 -6.86 -0.99 7.51
C CYS A 45 -6.34 -0.53 8.89
N SER A 46 -7.11 0.33 9.56
CA SER A 46 -6.72 0.97 10.83
C SER A 46 -6.44 -0.02 11.97
N ASP A 47 -7.02 -1.22 11.91
CA ASP A 47 -6.86 -2.24 12.93
C ASP A 47 -5.55 -3.02 12.80
N VAL A 48 -4.87 -2.90 11.66
CA VAL A 48 -3.58 -3.55 11.42
C VAL A 48 -2.45 -2.69 11.99
N ARG A 49 -1.67 -3.29 12.89
CA ARG A 49 -0.41 -2.70 13.39
C ARG A 49 0.74 -3.19 12.52
N VAL A 50 1.33 -2.27 11.76
CA VAL A 50 2.52 -2.54 10.96
C VAL A 50 3.74 -1.99 11.70
N ASN A 51 4.72 -2.85 11.97
CA ASN A 51 6.00 -2.45 12.54
C ASN A 51 6.91 -1.96 11.42
N ASP A 52 7.00 -0.65 11.24
CA ASP A 52 7.80 -0.01 10.19
C ASP A 52 9.21 0.30 10.72
N VAL A 53 9.91 -0.74 11.19
CA VAL A 53 11.25 -0.61 11.82
C VAL A 53 12.35 -0.48 10.76
N ASP A 54 12.06 -0.89 9.52
CA ASP A 54 13.03 -1.02 8.43
C ASP A 54 12.68 -0.17 7.18
N LYS A 55 12.12 1.03 7.37
CA LYS A 55 11.91 1.97 6.24
C LYS A 55 13.16 2.79 5.96
#